data_AF-A0A8S9GMF6-F1
#
_entry.id   AF-A0A8S9GMF6-F1
#
_cell.length_a   1.000
_cell.length_b   1.000
_cell.length_c   1.000
_cell.angle_alpha   90.00
_cell.angle_beta   90.00
_cell.angle_gamma   90.00
#
_symmetry.space_group_name_H-M   'P 1'
#
loop_
_entity.id
_entity.type
_entity.pdbx_description
1 polymer ?
#
loop_
_entity_poly.entity_id
_entity_poly.type
_entity_poly.pdbx_seq_one_letter_code
_entity_poly.pdbx_strand_id
1 'polypeptide(L)'
;MFAILVPDSSAKALSRYTEMVDDVIRTQAERLQQASELTRVRLKEMDLPDSILAVDGHSTLPADLREDVEAVQISGGPASLEAELQQLRDLKRVNQELLVHTEELLQKEATEDTQFRSQFGTRWTRPQSSTLTKNLQDRLNRFAANLKQAGESDVKIERSVRENSALMSILDRRPIESAIPSLAKPMMSLDATEDAIVGTLKQSLRQLENLGAQRAGLEDMLKEMKRKDDILPKLMTITGSYEDMFRKEISKYDHICEDISQNIEVQEQLLRQIQAQNEEFSTVFNLEDYKASREKCYNQIQAAISKYREIKENVNEGLKFYVTLQDAITNVKQQCSDFVMTRSIQCREMIEDVQRQMSGLSFQDRRNSGPYPSVHQPTATSSPPPQETHNPSHPHPQAPYYRPPEQLSRPGYSIPPYGPPPPYHTPHGQAPPQPYPPQAPQQQQPYSSWQQGSYYDPQGQQPRPPYTAPNPYLHPPQPQPPHQGSGYYRH
;
A
#
# COMPACT_ATOMS: atom_id res chain seq x y z
N MET A 1 43.20 51.70 41.10
CA MET A 1 43.01 50.81 39.94
C MET A 1 42.41 49.44 40.31
N PHE A 2 41.80 49.28 41.50
CA PHE A 2 41.25 47.98 41.97
C PHE A 2 39.82 48.10 42.56
N ALA A 3 39.10 49.20 42.30
CA ALA A 3 37.79 49.47 42.90
C ALA A 3 36.64 48.59 42.35
N ILE A 4 36.90 47.73 41.37
CA ILE A 4 35.92 46.85 40.71
C ILE A 4 36.27 45.36 40.91
N LEU A 5 37.36 45.05 41.63
CA LEU A 5 37.82 43.67 41.81
C LEU A 5 37.10 43.03 43.01
N VAL A 6 36.23 42.07 42.72
CA VAL A 6 35.58 41.23 43.73
C VAL A 6 36.65 40.37 44.42
N PRO A 7 36.73 40.38 45.77
CA PRO A 7 37.68 39.53 46.49
C PRO A 7 37.46 38.05 46.18
N ASP A 8 38.54 37.28 46.05
CA ASP A 8 38.49 35.83 45.77
C ASP A 8 37.66 35.05 46.82
N SER A 9 37.70 35.49 48.08
CA SER A 9 36.87 34.93 49.15
C SER A 9 35.37 35.17 48.94
N SER A 10 34.98 36.37 48.49
CA SER A 10 33.59 36.71 48.16
C SER A 10 33.12 36.01 46.89
N ALA A 11 33.98 35.83 45.90
CA ALA A 11 33.68 35.07 44.68
C ALA A 11 33.43 33.58 44.98
N LYS A 12 34.27 32.94 45.80
CA LYS A 12 34.08 31.55 46.25
C LYS A 12 32.80 31.40 47.08
N ALA A 13 32.52 32.35 47.96
CA ALA A 13 31.30 32.37 48.76
C ALA A 13 30.05 32.51 47.88
N LEU A 14 30.08 33.41 46.88
CA LEU A 14 28.99 33.58 45.92
C LEU A 14 28.75 32.29 45.13
N SER A 15 29.81 31.65 44.62
CA SER A 15 29.69 30.39 43.89
C SER A 15 29.01 29.30 44.73
N ARG A 16 29.39 29.19 46.01
CA ARG A 16 28.77 28.23 46.94
C ARG A 16 27.30 28.54 47.21
N TYR A 17 26.95 29.80 47.37
CA TYR A 17 25.55 30.20 47.54
C TYR A 17 24.72 29.90 46.30
N THR A 18 25.25 30.22 45.11
CA THR A 18 24.60 29.89 43.84
C THR A 18 24.34 28.40 43.71
N GLU A 19 25.29 27.55 44.10
CA GLU A 19 25.10 26.10 44.14
C GLU A 19 23.96 25.68 45.08
N MET A 20 23.87 26.28 46.28
CA MET A 20 22.76 26.02 47.22
C MET A 20 21.40 26.45 46.65
N VAL A 21 21.32 27.60 45.98
CA VAL A 21 20.10 28.06 45.31
C VAL A 21 19.74 27.15 44.14
N ASP A 22 20.74 26.75 43.35
CA ASP A 22 20.56 25.82 42.23
C ASP A 22 20.04 24.47 42.69
N ASP A 23 20.54 23.94 43.81
CA ASP A 23 20.07 22.71 44.41
C ASP A 23 18.60 22.81 44.87
N VAL A 24 18.21 23.92 45.51
CA VAL A 24 16.81 24.16 45.91
C VAL A 24 15.91 24.21 44.68
N ILE A 25 16.28 24.99 43.67
CA ILE A 25 15.47 25.17 42.45
C ILE A 25 15.37 23.86 41.67
N ARG A 26 16.48 23.14 41.49
CA ARG A 26 16.49 21.85 40.81
C ARG A 26 15.58 20.86 41.52
N THR A 27 15.69 20.76 42.86
CA THR A 27 14.86 19.85 43.66
C THR A 27 13.37 20.17 43.51
N GLN A 28 12.99 21.45 43.59
CA GLN A 28 11.58 21.83 43.44
C GLN A 28 11.07 21.66 42.01
N ALA A 29 11.90 21.96 40.99
CA ALA A 29 11.56 21.73 39.59
C ALA A 29 11.34 20.23 39.30
N GLU A 30 12.20 19.35 39.82
CA GLU A 30 12.04 17.90 39.73
C GLU A 30 10.74 17.43 40.40
N ARG A 31 10.40 17.96 41.58
CA ARG A 31 9.12 17.64 42.26
C ARG A 31 7.90 18.04 41.43
N LEU A 32 7.90 19.24 40.84
CA LEU A 32 6.82 19.71 39.97
C LEU A 32 6.67 18.85 38.71
N GLN A 33 7.79 18.46 38.10
CA GLN A 33 7.80 17.57 36.93
C GLN A 33 7.26 16.18 37.30
N GLN A 34 7.74 15.59 38.39
CA GLN A 34 7.28 14.29 38.89
C GLN A 34 5.78 14.29 39.20
N ALA A 35 5.27 15.35 39.83
CA ALA A 35 3.85 15.48 40.12
C ALA A 35 3.01 15.54 38.84
N SER A 36 3.50 16.25 37.81
CA SER A 36 2.81 16.37 36.52
C SER A 36 2.79 15.05 35.75
N GLU A 37 3.91 14.32 35.77
CA GLU A 37 4.00 12.99 35.18
C GLU A 37 3.12 11.98 35.91
N LEU A 38 3.08 12.02 37.25
CA LEU A 38 2.20 11.18 38.06
C LEU A 38 0.73 11.39 37.68
N THR A 39 0.28 12.64 37.54
CA THR A 39 -1.08 12.94 37.08
C THR A 39 -1.35 12.33 35.70
N ARG A 40 -0.44 12.51 34.75
CA ARG A 40 -0.57 11.96 33.39
C ARG A 40 -0.71 10.44 33.41
N VAL A 41 0.11 9.76 34.22
CA VAL A 41 0.06 8.29 34.39
C VAL A 41 -1.26 7.86 35.02
N ARG A 42 -1.68 8.49 36.13
CA ARG A 42 -2.94 8.14 36.82
C ARG A 42 -4.17 8.35 35.97
N LEU A 43 -4.26 9.47 35.24
CA LEU A 43 -5.38 9.72 34.32
C LEU A 43 -5.42 8.68 33.20
N LYS A 44 -4.25 8.30 32.66
CA LYS A 44 -4.16 7.25 31.65
C LYS A 44 -4.59 5.87 32.18
N GLU A 45 -4.18 5.50 33.38
CA GLU A 45 -4.62 4.25 34.03
C GLU A 45 -6.13 4.18 34.22
N MET A 46 -6.79 5.34 34.37
CA MET A 46 -8.24 5.47 34.50
C MET A 46 -8.97 5.65 33.16
N ASP A 47 -8.26 5.67 32.03
CA ASP A 47 -8.79 6.02 30.70
C ASP A 47 -9.52 7.38 30.66
N LEU A 48 -9.00 8.36 31.40
CA LEU A 48 -9.53 9.74 31.45
C LEU A 48 -8.66 10.70 30.63
N PRO A 49 -9.26 11.66 29.91
CA PRO A 49 -10.70 12.01 29.88
C PRO A 49 -11.54 11.22 28.86
N ASP A 50 -10.93 10.29 28.12
CA ASP A 50 -11.54 9.62 26.97
C ASP A 50 -12.84 8.87 27.30
N SER A 51 -12.89 8.19 28.45
CA SER A 51 -14.08 7.45 28.90
C SER A 51 -15.29 8.36 29.16
N ILE A 52 -15.06 9.61 29.59
CA ILE A 52 -16.11 10.63 29.76
C ILE A 52 -16.54 11.19 28.41
N LEU A 53 -15.59 11.46 27.52
CA LEU A 53 -15.89 11.96 26.17
C LEU A 53 -16.73 10.94 25.36
N ALA A 54 -16.53 9.64 25.61
CA ALA A 54 -17.33 8.58 25.04
C ALA A 54 -18.81 8.65 25.44
N VAL A 55 -19.15 9.13 26.65
CA VAL A 55 -20.54 9.38 27.08
C VAL A 55 -21.18 10.47 26.23
N ASP A 56 -20.41 11.50 25.88
CA ASP A 56 -20.86 12.61 25.04
C ASP A 56 -20.93 12.21 23.54
N GLY A 57 -20.72 10.93 23.20
CA GLY A 57 -20.75 10.41 21.83
C GLY A 57 -19.48 10.65 21.02
N HIS A 58 -18.41 11.15 21.66
CA HIS A 58 -17.13 11.42 20.99
C HIS A 58 -16.24 10.18 21.04
N SER A 59 -16.59 9.17 20.24
CA SER A 59 -15.74 7.98 20.04
C SER A 59 -14.80 8.21 18.86
N THR A 60 -13.49 8.16 19.12
CA THR A 60 -12.45 8.29 18.08
C THR A 60 -11.87 6.94 17.71
N LEU A 61 -11.43 6.78 16.47
CA LEU A 61 -10.61 5.63 16.07
C LEU A 61 -9.14 5.87 16.48
N PRO A 62 -8.39 4.81 16.82
CA PRO A 62 -6.93 4.87 16.86
C PRO A 62 -6.38 5.40 15.53
N ALA A 63 -5.31 6.20 15.59
CA ALA A 63 -4.76 6.90 14.42
C ALA A 63 -4.44 5.96 13.25
N ASP A 64 -3.76 4.85 13.53
CA ASP A 64 -3.39 3.84 12.53
C ASP A 64 -4.62 3.23 11.85
N LEU A 65 -5.66 2.92 12.63
CA LEU A 65 -6.90 2.35 12.09
C LEU A 65 -7.67 3.37 11.25
N ARG A 66 -7.66 4.64 11.65
CA ARG A 66 -8.28 5.73 10.86
C ARG A 66 -7.57 5.90 9.51
N GLU A 67 -6.24 5.94 9.50
CA GLU A 67 -5.45 6.02 8.26
C GLU A 67 -5.74 4.82 7.33
N ASP A 68 -5.80 3.62 7.89
CA ASP A 68 -6.13 2.42 7.15
C ASP A 68 -7.54 2.46 6.52
N VAL A 69 -8.54 2.97 7.26
CA VAL A 69 -9.89 3.18 6.74
C VAL A 69 -9.88 4.21 5.62
N GLU A 70 -9.23 5.36 5.82
CA GLU A 70 -9.11 6.41 4.81
C GLU A 70 -8.50 5.89 3.51
N ALA A 71 -7.44 5.07 3.59
CA ALA A 71 -6.83 4.42 2.42
C ALA A 71 -7.82 3.51 1.67
N VAL A 72 -8.67 2.76 2.39
CA VAL A 72 -9.75 1.97 1.78
C VAL A 72 -10.77 2.86 1.10
N GLN A 73 -11.16 3.98 1.72
CA GLN A 73 -12.12 4.92 1.16
C GLN A 73 -11.60 5.59 -0.11
N ILE A 74 -10.34 6.03 -0.13
CA ILE A 74 -9.66 6.58 -1.31
C ILE A 74 -9.65 5.56 -2.45
N SER A 75 -9.49 4.27 -2.12
CA SER A 75 -9.51 3.17 -3.09
C SER A 75 -10.91 2.77 -3.57
N GLY A 76 -11.95 3.53 -3.20
CA GLY A 76 -13.35 3.32 -3.62
C GLY A 76 -14.18 2.44 -2.67
N GLY A 77 -13.59 1.89 -1.61
CA GLY A 77 -14.25 1.03 -0.64
C GLY A 77 -14.82 -0.29 -1.21
N PRO A 78 -15.48 -1.10 -0.37
CA PRO A 78 -16.05 -2.39 -0.77
C PRO A 78 -17.01 -2.31 -1.95
N ALA A 79 -17.81 -1.24 -2.06
CA ALA A 79 -18.73 -1.04 -3.18
C ALA A 79 -18.04 -0.99 -4.56
N SER A 80 -16.78 -0.54 -4.63
CA SER A 80 -16.02 -0.50 -5.88
C SER A 80 -15.69 -1.88 -6.46
N LEU A 81 -15.63 -2.91 -5.60
CA LEU A 81 -15.25 -4.26 -6.01
C LEU A 81 -16.22 -4.85 -7.04
N GLU A 82 -17.51 -4.53 -6.98
CA GLU A 82 -18.49 -5.03 -7.96
C GLU A 82 -18.19 -4.49 -9.37
N ALA A 83 -17.83 -3.20 -9.47
CA ALA A 83 -17.47 -2.60 -10.76
C ALA A 83 -16.17 -3.21 -11.31
N GLU A 84 -15.19 -3.52 -10.46
CA GLU A 84 -13.93 -4.13 -10.88
C GLU A 84 -14.09 -5.61 -11.24
N LEU A 85 -14.94 -6.35 -10.54
CA LEU A 85 -15.34 -7.70 -10.94
C LEU A 85 -16.04 -7.69 -12.30
N GLN A 86 -16.88 -6.69 -12.57
CA GLN A 86 -17.49 -6.53 -13.88
C GLN A 86 -16.43 -6.27 -14.97
N GLN A 87 -15.45 -5.39 -14.71
CA GLN A 87 -14.33 -5.18 -15.62
C GLN A 87 -13.52 -6.46 -15.87
N LEU A 88 -13.31 -7.27 -14.83
CA LEU A 88 -12.62 -8.57 -14.93
C LEU A 88 -13.38 -9.53 -15.86
N ARG A 89 -14.71 -9.63 -15.71
CA ARG A 89 -15.58 -10.42 -16.58
C ARG A 89 -15.54 -9.95 -18.03
N ASP A 90 -15.56 -8.64 -18.25
CA ASP A 90 -15.51 -8.05 -19.58
C ASP A 90 -14.16 -8.32 -20.26
N LEU A 91 -13.04 -8.15 -19.56
CA LEU A 91 -11.72 -8.47 -20.09
C LEU A 91 -11.58 -9.96 -20.44
N LYS A 92 -12.07 -10.86 -19.57
CA LYS A 92 -12.10 -12.29 -19.86
C LYS A 92 -12.88 -12.60 -21.13
N ARG A 93 -14.06 -12.00 -21.28
CA ARG A 93 -14.92 -12.17 -22.47
C ARG A 93 -14.21 -11.68 -23.73
N VAL A 94 -13.64 -10.48 -23.71
CA VAL A 94 -12.90 -9.91 -24.86
C VAL A 94 -11.73 -10.80 -25.25
N ASN A 95 -10.96 -11.30 -24.28
CA ASN A 95 -9.86 -12.23 -24.56
C ASN A 95 -10.35 -13.54 -25.18
N GLN A 96 -11.45 -14.11 -24.68
CA GLN A 96 -12.05 -15.32 -25.22
C GLN A 96 -12.53 -15.12 -26.67
N GLU A 97 -13.25 -14.03 -26.94
CA GLU A 97 -13.72 -13.65 -28.28
C GLU A 97 -12.54 -13.47 -29.24
N LEU A 98 -11.48 -12.78 -28.80
CA LEU A 98 -10.27 -12.55 -29.58
C LEU A 98 -9.54 -13.87 -29.91
N LEU A 99 -9.49 -14.80 -28.95
CA LEU A 99 -8.86 -16.10 -29.14
C LEU A 99 -9.64 -16.95 -30.16
N VAL A 100 -10.97 -17.06 -29.99
CA VAL A 100 -11.85 -17.80 -30.91
C VAL A 100 -11.74 -17.23 -32.33
N HIS A 101 -11.80 -15.90 -32.47
CA HIS A 101 -11.67 -15.27 -33.79
C HIS A 101 -10.29 -15.56 -34.43
N THR A 102 -9.23 -15.65 -33.63
CA THR A 102 -7.89 -15.98 -34.13
C THR A 102 -7.81 -17.44 -34.59
N GLU A 103 -8.43 -18.37 -33.88
CA GLU A 103 -8.54 -19.77 -34.27
C GLU A 103 -9.36 -19.93 -35.58
N GLU A 104 -10.47 -19.21 -35.70
CA GLU A 104 -11.32 -19.19 -36.90
C GLU A 104 -10.55 -18.73 -38.15
N LEU A 105 -9.64 -17.75 -38.03
CA LEU A 105 -8.80 -17.31 -39.15
C LEU A 105 -7.94 -18.45 -39.71
N LEU A 106 -7.29 -19.22 -38.83
CA LEU A 106 -6.48 -20.38 -39.24
C LEU A 106 -7.36 -21.51 -39.77
N GLN A 107 -8.50 -21.77 -39.14
CA GLN A 107 -9.40 -22.83 -39.55
C GLN A 107 -10.01 -22.57 -40.93
N LYS A 108 -10.36 -21.31 -41.22
CA LYS A 108 -10.86 -20.90 -42.54
C LYS A 108 -9.82 -21.18 -43.63
N GLU A 109 -8.58 -20.72 -43.43
CA GLU A 109 -7.50 -20.96 -44.39
C GLU A 109 -7.22 -22.45 -44.59
N ALA A 110 -7.21 -23.25 -43.52
CA ALA A 110 -7.02 -24.70 -43.62
C ALA A 110 -8.16 -25.41 -44.37
N THR A 111 -9.39 -24.93 -44.20
CA THR A 111 -10.57 -25.43 -44.91
C THR A 111 -10.48 -25.10 -46.40
N GLU A 112 -10.09 -23.87 -46.75
CA GLU A 112 -9.84 -23.45 -48.13
C GLU A 112 -8.72 -24.29 -48.79
N ASP A 113 -7.59 -24.53 -48.10
CA ASP A 113 -6.51 -25.39 -48.61
C ASP A 113 -7.01 -26.81 -48.92
N THR A 114 -7.82 -27.37 -48.02
CA THR A 114 -8.38 -28.72 -48.17
C THR A 114 -9.35 -28.79 -49.34
N GLN A 115 -10.18 -27.74 -49.51
CA GLN A 115 -11.12 -27.64 -50.62
C GLN A 115 -10.40 -27.58 -51.96
N PHE A 116 -9.40 -26.71 -52.12
CA PHE A 116 -8.65 -26.58 -53.37
C PHE A 116 -7.80 -27.83 -53.68
N ARG A 117 -7.20 -28.44 -52.66
CA ARG A 117 -6.51 -29.72 -52.81
C ARG A 117 -7.43 -30.81 -53.33
N SER A 118 -8.68 -30.84 -52.86
CA SER A 118 -9.69 -31.79 -53.34
C SER A 118 -10.13 -31.49 -54.78
N GLN A 119 -10.24 -30.21 -55.16
CA GLN A 119 -10.64 -29.80 -56.51
C GLN A 119 -9.56 -30.01 -57.57
N PHE A 120 -8.31 -29.68 -57.26
CA PHE A 120 -7.20 -29.71 -58.24
C PHE A 120 -6.32 -30.95 -58.14
N GLY A 121 -6.47 -31.77 -57.10
CA GLY A 121 -5.80 -33.06 -56.93
C GLY A 121 -4.27 -32.92 -56.91
N THR A 122 -3.59 -33.74 -57.71
CA THR A 122 -2.12 -33.77 -57.78
C THR A 122 -1.48 -32.48 -58.32
N ARG A 123 -2.28 -31.60 -58.94
CA ARG A 123 -1.81 -30.28 -59.40
C ARG A 123 -1.72 -29.26 -58.28
N TRP A 124 -2.31 -29.51 -57.11
CA TRP A 124 -2.20 -28.66 -55.93
C TRP A 124 -0.99 -29.04 -55.07
N THR A 125 0.18 -28.50 -55.42
CA THR A 125 1.47 -28.95 -54.87
C THR A 125 1.96 -28.16 -53.65
N ARG A 126 1.20 -27.16 -53.18
CA ARG A 126 1.62 -26.36 -52.02
C ARG A 126 1.57 -27.16 -50.71
N PRO A 127 2.43 -26.85 -49.72
CA PRO A 127 2.41 -27.52 -48.41
C PRO A 127 1.05 -27.40 -47.73
N GLN A 128 0.67 -28.43 -46.96
CA GLN A 128 -0.58 -28.48 -46.23
C GLN A 128 -0.60 -27.44 -45.10
N SER A 129 -1.75 -26.80 -44.88
CA SER A 129 -1.85 -25.77 -43.83
C SER A 129 -1.49 -26.30 -42.44
N SER A 130 -1.92 -27.51 -42.09
CA SER A 130 -1.62 -28.14 -40.79
C SER A 130 -0.13 -28.31 -40.49
N THR A 131 0.71 -28.47 -41.51
CA THR A 131 2.17 -28.58 -41.30
C THR A 131 2.82 -27.23 -41.02
N LEU A 132 2.16 -26.12 -41.39
CA LEU A 132 2.69 -24.77 -41.25
C LEU A 132 2.11 -24.04 -40.03
N THR A 133 0.91 -24.40 -39.56
CA THR A 133 0.22 -23.71 -38.46
C THR A 133 0.47 -24.30 -37.08
N LYS A 134 1.19 -25.43 -36.97
CA LYS A 134 1.35 -26.16 -35.70
C LYS A 134 1.80 -25.28 -34.53
N ASN A 135 2.82 -24.44 -34.73
CA ASN A 135 3.32 -23.55 -33.67
C ASN A 135 2.27 -22.51 -33.22
N LEU A 136 1.50 -21.96 -34.17
CA LEU A 136 0.44 -21.00 -33.88
C LEU A 136 -0.69 -21.68 -33.10
N GLN A 137 -1.11 -22.87 -33.52
CA GLN A 137 -2.12 -23.67 -32.83
C GLN A 137 -1.67 -24.06 -31.42
N ASP A 138 -0.42 -24.47 -31.22
CA ASP A 138 0.13 -24.77 -29.89
C ASP A 138 0.09 -23.55 -28.95
N ARG A 139 0.36 -22.34 -29.48
CA ARG A 139 0.26 -21.09 -28.70
C ARG A 139 -1.18 -20.73 -28.35
N LEU A 140 -2.11 -20.86 -29.30
CA LEU A 140 -3.54 -20.62 -29.07
C LEU A 140 -4.10 -21.58 -28.01
N ASN A 141 -3.76 -22.87 -28.10
CA ASN A 141 -4.13 -23.88 -27.10
C ASN A 141 -3.60 -23.55 -25.70
N ARG A 142 -2.38 -23.01 -25.58
CA ARG A 142 -1.83 -22.54 -24.29
C ARG A 142 -2.62 -21.34 -23.75
N PHE A 143 -2.98 -20.38 -24.60
CA PHE A 143 -3.83 -19.26 -24.16
C PHE A 143 -5.23 -19.72 -23.74
N ALA A 144 -5.83 -20.68 -24.44
CA ALA A 144 -7.09 -21.29 -24.04
C ALA A 144 -6.99 -21.95 -22.65
N ALA A 145 -5.91 -22.69 -22.40
CA ALA A 145 -5.65 -23.30 -21.09
C ALA A 145 -5.48 -22.24 -19.99
N ASN A 146 -4.73 -21.16 -20.27
CA ASN A 146 -4.54 -20.05 -19.34
C ASN A 146 -5.86 -19.32 -19.03
N LEU A 147 -6.71 -19.08 -20.04
CA LEU A 147 -8.04 -18.48 -19.85
C LEU A 147 -8.93 -19.35 -18.96
N LYS A 148 -8.88 -20.67 -19.14
CA LYS A 148 -9.63 -21.60 -18.30
C LYS A 148 -9.15 -21.52 -16.85
N GLN A 149 -7.84 -21.58 -16.62
CA GLN A 149 -7.25 -21.51 -15.28
C GLN A 149 -7.55 -20.16 -14.59
N ALA A 150 -7.39 -19.04 -15.32
CA ALA A 150 -7.73 -17.71 -14.80
C ALA A 150 -9.22 -17.63 -14.45
N GLY A 151 -10.09 -18.21 -15.27
CA GLY A 151 -11.51 -18.29 -14.99
C GLY A 151 -11.87 -19.04 -13.71
N GLU A 152 -11.11 -20.07 -13.34
CA GLU A 152 -11.28 -20.77 -12.05
C GLU A 152 -10.83 -19.89 -10.86
N SER A 153 -9.79 -19.08 -11.04
CA SER A 153 -9.35 -18.09 -10.05
C SER A 153 -10.38 -16.97 -9.88
N ASP A 154 -10.93 -16.44 -10.96
CA ASP A 154 -11.97 -15.39 -10.91
C ASP A 154 -13.18 -15.85 -10.07
N VAL A 155 -13.62 -17.10 -10.26
CA VAL A 155 -14.72 -17.68 -9.47
C VAL A 155 -14.40 -17.71 -7.98
N LYS A 156 -13.13 -17.95 -7.60
CA LYS A 156 -12.70 -17.90 -6.19
C LYS A 156 -12.72 -16.47 -5.66
N ILE A 157 -12.29 -15.49 -6.46
CA ILE A 157 -12.34 -14.07 -6.09
C ILE A 157 -13.79 -13.61 -5.89
N GLU A 158 -14.67 -13.90 -6.84
CA GLU A 158 -16.10 -13.56 -6.75
C GLU A 158 -16.77 -14.20 -5.53
N ARG A 159 -16.41 -15.46 -5.21
CA ARG A 159 -16.88 -16.14 -4.00
C ARG A 159 -16.38 -15.43 -2.74
N SER A 160 -15.09 -15.09 -2.68
CA SER A 160 -14.48 -14.39 -1.55
C SER A 160 -15.18 -13.05 -1.29
N VAL A 161 -15.49 -12.28 -2.33
CA VAL A 161 -16.27 -11.03 -2.22
C VAL A 161 -17.64 -11.30 -1.60
N ARG A 162 -18.37 -12.29 -2.12
CA ARG A 162 -19.73 -12.61 -1.65
C ARG A 162 -19.75 -13.05 -0.18
N GLU A 163 -18.88 -13.97 0.18
CA GLU A 163 -18.81 -14.54 1.53
C GLU A 163 -18.39 -13.50 2.58
N ASN A 164 -17.58 -12.51 2.20
CA ASN A 164 -17.06 -11.48 3.11
C ASN A 164 -17.79 -10.13 2.99
N SER A 165 -18.85 -10.04 2.19
CA SER A 165 -19.63 -8.82 1.98
C SER A 165 -20.19 -8.25 3.28
N ALA A 166 -20.75 -9.12 4.15
CA ALA A 166 -21.28 -8.72 5.44
C ALA A 166 -20.20 -8.15 6.36
N LEU A 167 -19.01 -8.77 6.39
CA LEU A 167 -17.86 -8.28 7.17
C LEU A 167 -17.40 -6.91 6.64
N MET A 168 -17.24 -6.77 5.32
CA MET A 168 -16.75 -5.54 4.69
C MET A 168 -17.76 -4.39 4.77
N SER A 169 -19.05 -4.66 4.93
CA SER A 169 -20.11 -3.64 5.01
C SER A 169 -19.89 -2.59 6.12
N ILE A 170 -19.12 -2.92 7.16
CA ILE A 170 -18.75 -1.97 8.21
C ILE A 170 -17.94 -0.77 7.66
N LEU A 171 -17.18 -0.98 6.58
CA LEU A 171 -16.34 0.02 5.93
C LEU A 171 -17.13 0.99 5.05
N ASP A 172 -18.41 0.70 4.80
CA ASP A 172 -19.30 1.59 4.03
C ASP A 172 -19.88 2.71 4.89
N ARG A 173 -19.75 2.65 6.23
CA ARG A 173 -20.24 3.69 7.13
C ARG A 173 -19.48 5.01 6.95
N ARG A 174 -20.20 6.12 7.04
CA ARG A 174 -19.69 7.49 6.92
C ARG A 174 -20.38 8.39 7.96
N PRO A 175 -19.64 8.97 8.93
CA PRO A 175 -18.25 8.67 9.28
C PRO A 175 -18.10 7.23 9.82
N ILE A 176 -16.90 6.64 9.74
CA ILE A 176 -16.67 5.24 10.18
C ILE A 176 -16.90 5.08 11.69
N GLU A 177 -16.73 6.16 12.45
CA GLU A 177 -17.03 6.31 13.87
C GLU A 177 -18.47 5.92 14.20
N SER A 178 -19.41 6.07 13.26
CA SER A 178 -20.80 5.60 13.43
C SER A 178 -20.94 4.07 13.50
N ALA A 179 -19.89 3.31 13.17
CA ALA A 179 -19.81 1.87 13.39
C ALA A 179 -19.55 1.52 14.86
N ILE A 180 -18.87 2.41 15.58
CA ILE A 180 -18.42 2.16 16.94
C ILE A 180 -19.65 2.23 17.86
N PRO A 181 -19.80 1.26 18.78
CA PRO A 181 -20.79 1.34 19.84
C PRO A 181 -20.68 2.69 20.57
N SER A 182 -21.80 3.31 20.88
CA SER A 182 -21.85 4.45 21.79
C SER A 182 -21.95 3.93 23.22
N LEU A 183 -21.29 4.60 24.18
CA LEU A 183 -21.50 4.34 25.60
C LEU A 183 -22.93 4.77 25.94
N ALA A 184 -23.82 3.80 26.13
CA ALA A 184 -25.22 4.07 26.40
C ALA A 184 -25.39 4.56 27.85
N LYS A 185 -26.22 5.59 28.05
CA LYS A 185 -26.74 5.87 29.39
C LYS A 185 -27.56 4.65 29.86
N PRO A 186 -27.42 4.21 31.12
CA PRO A 186 -28.17 3.08 31.65
C PRO A 186 -29.69 3.22 31.36
N MET A 187 -30.31 2.18 30.79
CA MET A 187 -31.71 2.22 30.34
C MET A 187 -32.76 2.35 31.47
N MET A 188 -32.32 2.35 32.73
CA MET A 188 -33.17 2.45 33.90
C MET A 188 -32.69 3.54 34.86
N SER A 189 -32.70 4.80 34.44
CA SER A 189 -32.86 5.88 35.40
C SER A 189 -33.34 7.16 34.73
N LEU A 190 -34.42 7.73 35.25
CA LEU A 190 -34.88 9.08 34.95
C LEU A 190 -34.19 10.12 35.86
N ASP A 191 -33.21 9.71 36.67
CA ASP A 191 -32.70 10.53 37.76
C ASP A 191 -31.50 11.39 37.37
N ALA A 192 -31.49 12.62 37.92
CA ALA A 192 -30.40 13.59 37.88
C ALA A 192 -29.06 13.08 38.47
N THR A 193 -29.02 11.85 38.98
CA THR A 193 -27.86 11.22 39.64
C THR A 193 -26.75 10.87 38.65
N GLU A 194 -27.08 10.40 37.44
CA GLU A 194 -26.07 10.01 36.44
C GLU A 194 -25.34 11.22 35.86
N ASP A 195 -26.11 12.26 35.51
CA ASP A 195 -25.54 13.53 35.06
C ASP A 195 -24.75 14.21 36.19
N ALA A 196 -25.13 13.99 37.46
CA ALA A 196 -24.35 14.44 38.62
C ALA A 196 -23.02 13.67 38.76
N ILE A 197 -22.98 12.36 38.53
CA ILE A 197 -21.73 11.57 38.55
C ILE A 197 -20.76 12.10 37.48
N VAL A 198 -21.22 12.22 36.24
CA VAL A 198 -20.41 12.75 35.12
C VAL A 198 -20.00 14.20 35.37
N GLY A 199 -20.92 15.04 35.86
CA GLY A 199 -20.65 16.44 36.17
C GLY A 199 -19.62 16.63 37.26
N THR A 200 -19.70 15.83 38.32
CA THR A 200 -18.79 15.87 39.47
C THR A 200 -17.38 15.43 39.06
N LEU A 201 -17.27 14.35 38.28
CA LEU A 201 -15.99 13.90 37.74
C LEU A 201 -15.37 14.92 36.75
N LYS A 202 -16.18 15.51 35.86
CA LYS A 202 -15.75 16.62 34.98
C LYS A 202 -15.24 17.82 35.79
N GLN A 203 -15.89 18.15 36.91
CA GLN A 203 -15.47 19.25 37.78
C GLN A 203 -14.11 18.95 38.44
N SER A 204 -13.91 17.75 38.97
CA SER A 204 -12.65 17.34 39.58
C SER A 204 -11.50 17.31 38.57
N LEU A 205 -11.75 16.88 37.33
CA LEU A 205 -10.75 16.97 36.25
C LEU A 205 -10.35 18.42 35.92
N ARG A 206 -11.31 19.36 35.87
CA ARG A 206 -11.00 20.78 35.68
C ARG A 206 -10.20 21.38 36.84
N GLN A 207 -10.49 20.97 38.07
CA GLN A 207 -9.68 21.38 39.23
C GLN A 207 -8.24 20.88 39.12
N LEU A 208 -8.04 19.66 38.60
CA LEU A 208 -6.71 19.08 38.39
C LEU A 208 -5.95 19.81 37.28
N GLU A 209 -6.63 20.18 36.19
CA GLU A 209 -6.08 21.02 35.12
C GLU A 209 -5.65 22.40 35.66
N ASN A 210 -6.48 23.02 36.50
CA ASN A 210 -6.14 24.29 37.15
C ASN A 210 -4.91 24.16 38.06
N LEU A 211 -4.75 23.07 38.81
CA LEU A 211 -3.53 22.80 39.59
C LEU A 211 -2.31 22.67 38.70
N GLY A 212 -2.45 22.02 37.52
CA GLY A 212 -1.41 21.95 36.52
C GLY A 212 -1.00 23.32 35.99
N ALA A 213 -1.96 24.19 35.70
CA ALA A 213 -1.70 25.57 35.29
C ALA A 213 -0.99 26.40 36.38
N GLN A 214 -1.32 26.17 37.66
CA GLN A 214 -0.63 26.81 38.78
C GLN A 214 0.86 26.44 38.85
N ARG A 215 1.26 25.23 38.40
CA ARG A 215 2.68 24.80 38.41
C ARG A 215 3.57 25.65 37.53
N ALA A 216 3.07 26.04 36.36
CA ALA A 216 3.81 26.92 35.46
C ALA A 216 4.12 28.25 36.18
N GLY A 217 3.14 28.80 36.91
CA GLY A 217 3.33 29.99 37.74
C GLY A 217 4.35 29.80 38.87
N LEU A 218 4.31 28.66 39.58
CA LEU A 218 5.28 28.34 40.63
C LEU A 218 6.71 28.22 40.08
N GLU A 219 6.88 27.58 38.92
CA GLU A 219 8.17 27.45 38.25
C GLU A 219 8.71 28.81 37.79
N ASP A 220 7.86 29.67 37.22
CA ASP A 220 8.22 31.02 36.81
C ASP A 220 8.63 31.89 38.01
N MET A 221 7.92 31.76 39.15
CA MET A 221 8.30 32.44 40.39
C MET A 221 9.66 31.99 40.90
N LEU A 222 9.98 30.68 40.89
CA LEU A 222 11.30 30.18 41.28
C LEU A 222 12.42 30.77 40.40
N LYS A 223 12.22 30.80 39.07
CA LYS A 223 13.18 31.39 38.13
C LYS A 223 13.36 32.88 38.37
N GLU A 224 12.27 33.60 38.62
CA GLU A 224 12.29 35.03 38.86
C GLU A 224 12.93 35.38 40.21
N MET A 225 12.68 34.59 41.25
CA MET A 225 13.36 34.71 42.55
C MET A 225 14.87 34.57 42.38
N LYS A 226 15.33 33.50 41.69
CA LYS A 226 16.74 33.30 41.36
C LYS A 226 17.36 34.48 40.63
N ARG A 227 16.67 34.98 39.60
CA ARG A 227 17.15 36.09 38.76
C ARG A 227 17.36 37.38 39.56
N LYS A 228 16.54 37.59 40.59
CA LYS A 228 16.59 38.77 41.47
C LYS A 228 17.49 38.58 42.69
N ASP A 229 17.98 37.38 42.94
CA ASP A 229 18.71 37.03 44.17
C ASP A 229 20.22 37.33 44.03
N ASP A 230 20.56 38.62 44.12
CA ASP A 230 21.96 39.07 44.19
C ASP A 230 22.40 39.29 45.64
N ILE A 231 23.28 38.41 46.13
CA ILE A 231 23.86 38.51 47.48
C ILE A 231 25.28 39.08 47.47
N LEU A 232 25.87 39.40 46.32
CA LEU A 232 27.23 39.91 46.22
C LEU A 232 27.45 41.17 47.08
N PRO A 233 26.54 42.16 47.11
CA PRO A 233 26.69 43.31 48.00
C PRO A 233 26.77 42.93 49.49
N LYS A 234 26.03 41.90 49.93
CA LYS A 234 26.04 41.41 51.31
C LYS A 234 27.35 40.68 51.62
N LEU A 235 27.86 39.89 50.66
CA LEU A 235 29.16 39.21 50.78
C LEU A 235 30.34 40.17 50.90
N MET A 236 30.27 41.35 50.28
CA MET A 236 31.33 42.36 50.37
C MET A 236 31.38 43.10 51.71
N THR A 237 30.34 42.98 52.55
CA THR A 237 30.23 43.72 53.82
C THR A 237 30.45 42.87 55.07
N ILE A 238 30.42 41.55 54.94
CA ILE A 238 30.57 40.62 56.07
C ILE A 238 32.04 40.27 56.28
N THR A 239 32.51 40.44 57.52
CA THR A 239 33.84 40.01 57.97
C THR A 239 33.68 38.80 58.91
N GLY A 240 33.63 37.58 58.38
CA GLY A 240 33.46 36.37 59.18
C GLY A 240 32.86 35.18 58.44
N SER A 241 32.22 34.28 59.18
CA SER A 241 31.52 33.11 58.61
C SER A 241 30.27 33.55 57.82
N TYR A 242 30.09 32.97 56.63
CA TYR A 242 28.94 33.25 55.76
C TYR A 242 27.73 32.34 56.03
N GLU A 243 27.86 31.32 56.89
CA GLU A 243 26.85 30.27 57.09
C GLU A 243 25.47 30.80 57.54
N ASP A 244 25.43 31.68 58.53
CA ASP A 244 24.17 32.24 59.03
C ASP A 244 23.52 33.18 58.01
N MET A 245 24.34 33.88 57.22
CA MET A 245 23.86 34.72 56.13
C MET A 245 23.28 33.86 55.02
N PHE A 246 23.96 32.79 54.58
CA PHE A 246 23.44 31.85 53.60
C PHE A 246 22.13 31.24 54.04
N ARG A 247 22.03 30.75 55.30
CA ARG A 247 20.76 30.24 55.85
C ARG A 247 19.62 31.26 55.72
N LYS A 248 19.88 32.51 56.08
CA LYS A 248 18.88 33.58 56.03
C LYS A 248 18.50 34.00 54.61
N GLU A 249 19.44 33.95 53.67
CA GLU A 249 19.17 34.30 52.28
C GLU A 249 18.45 33.15 51.55
N ILE A 250 18.79 31.89 51.84
CA ILE A 250 18.09 30.71 51.33
C ILE A 250 16.66 30.61 51.89
N SER A 251 16.41 31.01 53.14
CA SER A 251 15.06 30.94 53.73
C SER A 251 14.01 31.79 52.98
N LYS A 252 14.42 32.68 52.06
CA LYS A 252 13.48 33.36 51.16
C LYS A 252 12.72 32.39 50.26
N TYR A 253 13.32 31.24 49.92
CA TYR A 253 12.72 30.21 49.07
C TYR A 253 11.75 29.30 49.85
N ASP A 254 11.67 29.41 51.18
CA ASP A 254 10.85 28.49 52.00
C ASP A 254 9.36 28.58 51.64
N HIS A 255 8.83 29.80 51.48
CA HIS A 255 7.42 30.00 51.13
C HIS A 255 7.05 29.34 49.79
N ILE A 256 7.88 29.52 48.76
CA ILE A 256 7.61 28.91 47.45
C ILE A 256 7.77 27.39 47.50
N CYS A 257 8.68 26.86 48.35
CA CYS A 257 8.79 25.43 48.60
C CYS A 257 7.55 24.86 49.32
N GLU A 258 6.97 25.62 50.24
CA GLU A 258 5.70 25.30 50.91
C GLU A 258 4.53 25.32 49.92
N ASP A 259 4.41 26.36 49.08
CA ASP A 259 3.37 26.44 48.03
C ASP A 259 3.43 25.26 47.06
N ILE A 260 4.64 24.86 46.65
CA ILE A 260 4.86 23.68 45.80
C ILE A 260 4.43 22.40 46.53
N SER A 261 4.77 22.27 47.81
CA SER A 261 4.38 21.11 48.61
C SER A 261 2.85 21.03 48.77
N GLN A 262 2.18 22.15 49.03
CA GLN A 262 0.73 22.24 49.09
C GLN A 262 0.08 21.90 47.74
N ASN A 263 0.60 22.40 46.61
CA ASN A 263 0.10 22.05 45.27
C ASN A 263 0.14 20.53 45.03
N ILE A 264 1.22 19.87 45.44
CA ILE A 264 1.39 18.42 45.31
C ILE A 264 0.44 17.67 46.25
N GLU A 265 0.30 18.10 47.51
CA GLU A 265 -0.63 17.47 48.47
C GLU A 265 -2.09 17.57 48.00
N VAL A 266 -2.51 18.73 47.50
CA VAL A 266 -3.86 18.92 46.93
C VAL A 266 -4.05 18.06 45.68
N GLN A 267 -3.02 17.92 44.83
CA GLN A 267 -3.07 16.99 43.70
C GLN A 267 -3.33 15.55 44.18
N GLU A 268 -2.60 15.06 45.19
CA GLU A 268 -2.75 13.68 45.67
C GLU A 268 -4.13 13.41 46.27
N GLN A 269 -4.72 14.40 46.94
CA GLN A 269 -6.10 14.30 47.43
C GLN A 269 -7.09 14.26 46.26
N LEU A 270 -6.92 15.14 45.27
CA LEU A 270 -7.81 15.22 44.12
C LEU A 270 -7.72 13.99 43.22
N LEU A 271 -6.53 13.41 43.02
CA LEU A 271 -6.35 12.16 42.28
C LEU A 271 -7.07 10.98 42.97
N ARG A 272 -7.03 10.90 44.31
CA ARG A 272 -7.79 9.90 45.06
C ARG A 272 -9.29 10.08 44.91
N GLN A 273 -9.77 11.32 44.93
CA GLN A 273 -11.18 11.64 44.70
C GLN A 273 -11.61 11.26 43.28
N ILE A 274 -10.83 11.62 42.26
CA ILE A 274 -11.08 11.27 40.86
C ILE A 274 -11.12 9.75 40.69
N GLN A 275 -10.23 9.02 41.35
CA GLN A 275 -10.23 7.56 41.30
C GLN A 275 -11.56 6.97 41.81
N ALA A 276 -12.01 7.40 42.99
CA ALA A 276 -13.28 6.91 43.54
C ALA A 276 -14.48 7.29 42.65
N GLN A 277 -14.52 8.52 42.14
CA GLN A 277 -15.55 8.96 41.19
C GLN A 277 -15.52 8.17 39.87
N ASN A 278 -14.33 7.82 39.39
CA ASN A 278 -14.16 7.04 38.17
C ASN A 278 -14.57 5.57 38.36
N GLU A 279 -14.34 4.98 39.53
CA GLU A 279 -14.83 3.64 39.88
C GLU A 279 -16.36 3.61 39.89
N GLU A 280 -17.00 4.60 40.53
CA GLU A 280 -18.46 4.76 40.51
C GLU A 280 -18.98 4.94 39.08
N PHE A 281 -18.39 5.86 38.31
CA PHE A 281 -18.71 6.08 36.91
C PHE A 281 -18.58 4.79 36.08
N SER A 282 -17.47 4.05 36.25
CA SER A 282 -17.20 2.82 35.50
C SER A 282 -18.24 1.73 35.76
N THR A 283 -18.69 1.60 37.01
CA THR A 283 -19.71 0.62 37.39
C THR A 283 -21.10 0.99 36.88
N VAL A 284 -21.53 2.25 37.06
CA VAL A 284 -22.85 2.73 36.66
C VAL A 284 -23.02 2.69 35.14
N PHE A 285 -22.02 3.14 34.39
CA PHE A 285 -22.06 3.18 32.92
C PHE A 285 -21.64 1.87 32.26
N ASN A 286 -21.30 0.84 33.05
CA ASN A 286 -20.82 -0.44 32.58
C ASN A 286 -19.67 -0.30 31.55
N LEU A 287 -18.66 0.48 31.95
CA LEU A 287 -17.58 0.91 31.08
C LEU A 287 -16.77 -0.28 30.53
N GLU A 288 -16.69 -1.38 31.29
CA GLU A 288 -15.97 -2.59 30.88
C GLU A 288 -16.64 -3.27 29.68
N ASP A 289 -17.95 -3.45 29.70
CA ASP A 289 -18.71 -4.02 28.58
C ASP A 289 -18.64 -3.12 27.33
N TYR A 290 -18.66 -1.80 27.54
CA TYR A 290 -18.45 -0.83 26.48
C TYR A 290 -17.06 -0.96 25.86
N LYS A 291 -15.99 -1.02 26.68
CA LYS A 291 -14.61 -1.20 26.20
C LYS A 291 -14.47 -2.49 25.42
N ALA A 292 -14.99 -3.60 25.93
CA ALA A 292 -14.98 -4.89 25.22
C ALA A 292 -15.73 -4.82 23.88
N SER A 293 -16.88 -4.15 23.84
CA SER A 293 -17.67 -3.96 22.61
C SER A 293 -16.97 -3.07 21.59
N ARG A 294 -16.32 -1.99 22.06
CA ARG A 294 -15.51 -1.07 21.24
C ARG A 294 -14.30 -1.78 20.66
N GLU A 295 -13.56 -2.54 21.46
CA GLU A 295 -12.41 -3.33 21.01
C GLU A 295 -12.84 -4.39 19.98
N LYS A 296 -13.96 -5.08 20.22
CA LYS A 296 -14.54 -6.01 19.25
C LYS A 296 -14.88 -5.30 17.93
N CYS A 297 -15.42 -4.09 17.98
CA CYS A 297 -15.67 -3.29 16.78
C CYS A 297 -14.37 -2.93 16.05
N TYR A 298 -13.30 -2.55 16.76
CA TYR A 298 -12.00 -2.30 16.15
C TYR A 298 -11.42 -3.52 15.46
N ASN A 299 -11.49 -4.68 16.11
CA ASN A 299 -11.05 -5.95 15.52
C ASN A 299 -11.89 -6.30 14.28
N GLN A 300 -13.19 -6.01 14.28
CA GLN A 300 -14.06 -6.20 13.10
C GLN A 300 -13.69 -5.26 11.95
N ILE A 301 -13.43 -3.97 12.23
CA ILE A 301 -12.98 -3.00 11.23
C ILE A 301 -11.64 -3.44 10.65
N GLN A 302 -10.67 -3.82 11.50
CA GLN A 302 -9.36 -4.27 11.06
C GLN A 302 -9.46 -5.53 10.20
N ALA A 303 -10.25 -6.52 10.60
CA ALA A 303 -10.48 -7.73 9.82
C ALA A 303 -11.13 -7.42 8.45
N ALA A 304 -12.10 -6.49 8.42
CA ALA A 304 -12.72 -6.03 7.19
C ALA A 304 -11.71 -5.34 6.26
N ILE A 305 -10.82 -4.50 6.78
CA ILE A 305 -9.77 -3.82 6.01
C ILE A 305 -8.80 -4.84 5.42
N SER A 306 -8.29 -5.76 6.25
CA SER A 306 -7.39 -6.82 5.79
C SER A 306 -8.03 -7.64 4.67
N LYS A 307 -9.31 -8.01 4.84
CA LYS A 307 -10.00 -8.81 3.83
C LYS A 307 -10.28 -8.04 2.54
N TYR A 308 -10.66 -6.77 2.65
CA TYR A 308 -10.82 -5.89 1.50
C TYR A 308 -9.51 -5.76 0.72
N ARG A 309 -8.38 -5.52 1.39
CA ARG A 309 -7.06 -5.39 0.76
C ARG A 309 -6.66 -6.65 0.01
N GLU A 310 -6.80 -7.82 0.64
CA GLU A 310 -6.53 -9.12 0.02
C GLU A 310 -7.36 -9.32 -1.26
N ILE A 311 -8.67 -9.05 -1.20
CA ILE A 311 -9.56 -9.19 -2.34
C ILE A 311 -9.19 -8.20 -3.45
N LYS A 312 -8.94 -6.94 -3.08
CA LYS A 312 -8.56 -5.86 -4.01
C LYS A 312 -7.28 -6.20 -4.77
N GLU A 313 -6.28 -6.73 -4.06
CA GLU A 313 -5.03 -7.20 -4.64
C GLU A 313 -5.26 -8.31 -5.67
N ASN A 314 -6.03 -9.35 -5.30
CA ASN A 314 -6.37 -10.44 -6.22
C ASN A 314 -7.14 -9.96 -7.47
N VAL A 315 -8.09 -9.03 -7.31
CA VAL A 315 -8.81 -8.43 -8.44
C VAL A 315 -7.84 -7.68 -9.36
N ASN A 316 -6.96 -6.85 -8.79
CA ASN A 316 -5.97 -6.09 -9.57
C ASN A 316 -4.98 -7.00 -10.31
N GLU A 317 -4.55 -8.11 -9.70
CA GLU A 317 -3.74 -9.13 -10.35
C GLU A 317 -4.49 -9.76 -11.53
N GLY A 318 -5.77 -10.10 -11.35
CA GLY A 318 -6.63 -10.61 -12.43
C GLY A 318 -6.77 -9.62 -13.59
N LEU A 319 -7.05 -8.35 -13.30
CA LEU A 319 -7.15 -7.29 -14.32
C LEU A 319 -5.83 -7.17 -15.11
N LYS A 320 -4.69 -7.11 -14.39
CA LYS A 320 -3.36 -7.04 -15.01
C LYS A 320 -3.06 -8.27 -15.87
N PHE A 321 -3.44 -9.46 -15.40
CA PHE A 321 -3.28 -10.70 -16.14
C PHE A 321 -4.04 -10.65 -17.47
N TYR A 322 -5.33 -10.28 -17.46
CA TYR A 322 -6.13 -10.28 -18.68
C TYR A 322 -5.69 -9.20 -19.68
N VAL A 323 -5.23 -8.03 -19.22
CA VAL A 323 -4.64 -7.02 -20.10
C VAL A 323 -3.38 -7.57 -20.78
N THR A 324 -2.48 -8.18 -20.01
CA THR A 324 -1.24 -8.78 -20.55
C THR A 324 -1.53 -9.93 -21.52
N LEU A 325 -2.53 -10.75 -21.20
CA LEU A 325 -2.96 -11.85 -22.06
C LEU A 325 -3.56 -11.33 -23.37
N GLN A 326 -4.33 -10.25 -23.32
CA GLN A 326 -4.95 -9.64 -24.50
C GLN A 326 -3.91 -9.16 -25.50
N ASP A 327 -2.85 -8.52 -25.02
CA ASP A 327 -1.72 -8.08 -25.84
C ASP A 327 -1.01 -9.29 -26.49
N ALA A 328 -0.81 -10.37 -25.73
CA ALA A 328 -0.18 -11.58 -26.22
C ALA A 328 -1.02 -12.30 -27.29
N ILE A 329 -2.33 -12.40 -27.09
CA ILE A 329 -3.26 -12.97 -28.09
C ILE A 329 -3.30 -12.07 -29.33
N THR A 330 -3.35 -10.74 -29.16
CA THR A 330 -3.34 -9.79 -30.28
C THR A 330 -2.08 -9.95 -31.14
N ASN A 331 -0.92 -10.16 -30.53
CA ASN A 331 0.31 -10.45 -31.25
C ASN A 331 0.22 -11.74 -32.08
N VAL A 332 -0.31 -12.83 -31.51
CA VAL A 332 -0.53 -14.09 -32.26
C VAL A 332 -1.55 -13.91 -33.37
N LYS A 333 -2.61 -13.14 -33.13
CA LYS A 333 -3.60 -12.81 -34.15
C LYS A 333 -2.98 -12.12 -35.34
N GLN A 334 -2.05 -11.19 -35.13
CA GLN A 334 -1.32 -10.55 -36.22
C GLN A 334 -0.52 -11.58 -37.02
N GLN A 335 0.23 -12.45 -36.34
CA GLN A 335 0.99 -13.52 -37.01
C GLN A 335 0.10 -14.48 -37.81
N CYS A 336 -1.08 -14.82 -37.28
CA CYS A 336 -2.07 -15.62 -38.00
C CYS A 336 -2.62 -14.88 -39.22
N SER A 337 -2.90 -13.58 -39.09
CA SER A 337 -3.40 -12.74 -40.18
C SER A 337 -2.38 -12.63 -41.32
N ASP A 338 -1.11 -12.42 -40.99
CA ASP A 338 -0.01 -12.35 -41.96
C ASP A 338 0.17 -13.70 -42.68
N PHE A 339 0.12 -14.80 -41.92
CA PHE A 339 0.15 -16.16 -42.47
C PHE A 339 -0.99 -16.39 -43.47
N VAL A 340 -2.24 -16.10 -43.07
CA VAL A 340 -3.42 -16.28 -43.93
C VAL A 340 -3.33 -15.40 -45.19
N MET A 341 -2.80 -14.18 -45.07
CA MET A 341 -2.59 -13.30 -46.23
C MET A 341 -1.57 -13.87 -47.21
N THR A 342 -0.41 -14.35 -46.72
CA THR A 342 0.58 -15.03 -47.58
C THR A 342 -0.03 -16.27 -48.24
N ARG A 343 -0.79 -17.07 -47.50
CA ARG A 343 -1.46 -18.26 -48.05
C ARG A 343 -2.51 -17.90 -49.09
N SER A 344 -3.22 -16.80 -48.93
CA SER A 344 -4.20 -16.30 -49.91
C SER A 344 -3.54 -15.85 -51.21
N ILE A 345 -2.35 -15.24 -51.14
CA ILE A 345 -1.55 -14.89 -52.33
C ILE A 345 -1.09 -16.16 -53.05
N GLN A 346 -0.45 -17.08 -52.33
CA GLN A 346 0.00 -18.36 -52.89
C GLN A 346 -1.15 -19.17 -53.52
N CYS A 347 -2.33 -19.10 -52.90
CA CYS A 347 -3.53 -19.75 -53.43
C CYS A 347 -3.91 -19.19 -54.81
N ARG A 348 -3.94 -17.86 -54.95
CA ARG A 348 -4.27 -17.21 -56.23
C ARG A 348 -3.26 -17.54 -57.33
N GLU A 349 -1.97 -17.43 -57.01
CA GLU A 349 -0.89 -17.77 -57.95
C GLU A 349 -0.99 -19.23 -58.42
N MET A 350 -1.21 -20.17 -57.50
CA MET A 350 -1.36 -21.58 -57.83
C MET A 350 -2.60 -21.85 -58.70
N ILE A 351 -3.72 -21.18 -58.43
CA ILE A 351 -4.92 -21.31 -59.27
C ILE A 351 -4.64 -20.83 -60.70
N GLU A 352 -3.98 -19.68 -60.86
CA GLU A 352 -3.59 -19.16 -62.17
C GLU A 352 -2.66 -20.13 -62.92
N ASP A 353 -1.67 -20.70 -62.23
CA ASP A 353 -0.73 -21.66 -62.83
C ASP A 353 -1.43 -22.96 -63.26
N VAL A 354 -2.32 -23.50 -62.42
CA VAL A 354 -3.10 -24.70 -62.76
C VAL A 354 -3.99 -24.42 -63.97
N GLN A 355 -4.64 -23.25 -64.05
CA GLN A 355 -5.46 -22.86 -65.20
C GLN A 355 -4.63 -22.69 -66.48
N ARG A 356 -3.43 -22.09 -66.39
CA ARG A 356 -2.50 -21.98 -67.54
C ARG A 356 -2.07 -23.36 -68.05
N GLN A 357 -1.76 -24.30 -67.15
CA GLN A 357 -1.41 -25.67 -67.54
C GLN A 357 -2.58 -26.40 -68.22
N MET A 358 -3.82 -26.21 -67.74
CA MET A 358 -5.02 -26.78 -68.37
C MET A 358 -5.28 -26.16 -69.77
N SER A 359 -4.99 -24.87 -69.94
CA SER A 359 -5.18 -24.16 -71.21
C SER A 359 -4.09 -24.49 -72.25
N GLY A 360 -2.84 -24.66 -71.80
CA GLY A 360 -1.70 -24.98 -72.66
C GLY A 360 -1.75 -26.39 -73.27
N LEU A 361 -2.43 -27.33 -72.63
CA LEU A 361 -2.63 -28.70 -73.14
C LEU A 361 -3.63 -28.77 -74.30
N SER A 362 -4.43 -27.72 -74.56
CA SER A 362 -5.39 -27.70 -75.69
C SER A 362 -4.76 -27.37 -77.05
N PHE A 363 -3.47 -26.98 -77.12
CA PHE A 363 -2.82 -26.54 -78.36
C PHE A 363 -1.80 -27.53 -78.95
N GLN A 364 -1.51 -28.65 -78.27
CA GLN A 364 -0.40 -29.53 -78.67
C GLN A 364 -0.82 -30.76 -79.51
N ASP A 365 -2.09 -30.91 -79.86
CA ASP A 365 -2.63 -32.11 -80.55
C ASP A 365 -2.88 -31.96 -82.06
N ARG A 366 -2.34 -30.93 -82.73
CA ARG A 366 -2.39 -30.83 -84.20
C ARG A 366 -1.10 -30.28 -84.80
N ARG A 367 -0.16 -31.17 -85.13
CA ARG A 367 0.58 -31.21 -86.42
C ARG A 367 1.67 -32.29 -86.40
N ASN A 368 1.42 -33.42 -87.06
CA ASN A 368 2.44 -34.34 -87.55
C ASN A 368 2.12 -34.80 -88.98
N SER A 369 3.17 -34.96 -89.81
CA SER A 369 3.25 -35.37 -91.24
C SER A 369 2.81 -34.31 -92.28
N GLY A 370 3.49 -34.01 -93.39
CA GLY A 370 4.63 -34.56 -94.14
C GLY A 370 4.81 -33.73 -95.47
N PRO A 371 5.69 -34.10 -96.43
CA PRO A 371 6.86 -33.30 -96.87
C PRO A 371 6.86 -32.80 -98.35
N TYR A 372 7.81 -31.90 -98.74
CA TYR A 372 8.57 -31.76 -100.03
C TYR A 372 9.22 -30.33 -100.19
N PRO A 373 10.24 -30.06 -101.07
CA PRO A 373 11.53 -29.44 -100.69
C PRO A 373 12.01 -28.25 -101.59
N SER A 374 13.33 -27.94 -101.53
CA SER A 374 14.17 -27.03 -102.37
C SER A 374 14.23 -25.54 -101.95
N VAL A 375 15.36 -24.79 -101.98
CA VAL A 375 16.76 -25.02 -102.41
C VAL A 375 17.67 -23.83 -101.98
N HIS A 376 18.98 -24.09 -101.79
CA HIS A 376 20.23 -23.24 -101.77
C HIS A 376 20.33 -21.92 -100.95
N GLN A 377 21.17 -21.80 -99.89
CA GLN A 377 22.65 -21.49 -99.79
C GLN A 377 23.07 -20.04 -100.15
N PRO A 378 24.20 -19.43 -99.65
CA PRO A 378 25.22 -19.96 -98.71
C PRO A 378 25.84 -18.98 -97.65
N THR A 379 26.39 -19.62 -96.59
CA THR A 379 27.61 -19.40 -95.75
C THR A 379 28.37 -18.06 -95.62
N ALA A 380 28.78 -17.73 -94.38
CA ALA A 380 30.18 -17.62 -93.88
C ALA A 380 30.21 -17.03 -92.45
N THR A 381 30.44 -17.81 -91.38
CA THR A 381 31.71 -18.07 -90.65
C THR A 381 32.40 -16.88 -89.98
N SER A 382 32.55 -16.91 -88.65
CA SER A 382 33.86 -16.85 -87.93
C SER A 382 33.72 -16.82 -86.39
N SER A 383 34.77 -17.33 -85.74
CA SER A 383 34.90 -17.83 -84.36
C SER A 383 35.54 -16.77 -83.39
N PRO A 384 35.82 -17.09 -82.09
CA PRO A 384 36.01 -16.17 -80.92
C PRO A 384 37.49 -15.79 -80.66
N PRO A 385 37.92 -14.97 -79.64
CA PRO A 385 38.10 -15.37 -78.19
C PRO A 385 38.08 -14.15 -77.17
N PRO A 386 38.77 -14.12 -76.00
CA PRO A 386 38.35 -14.62 -74.68
C PRO A 386 38.43 -13.59 -73.49
N GLN A 387 38.14 -14.12 -72.29
CA GLN A 387 38.09 -13.56 -70.91
C GLN A 387 39.12 -12.48 -70.50
N GLU A 388 38.69 -11.57 -69.62
CA GLU A 388 39.48 -11.15 -68.44
C GLU A 388 38.57 -10.82 -67.22
N THR A 389 39.20 -10.89 -66.06
CA THR A 389 38.72 -11.03 -64.67
C THR A 389 38.20 -9.74 -64.04
N HIS A 390 37.16 -9.82 -63.17
CA HIS A 390 37.17 -9.31 -61.78
C HIS A 390 35.81 -9.51 -61.05
N ASN A 391 35.92 -9.84 -59.77
CA ASN A 391 34.86 -10.03 -58.77
C ASN A 391 34.37 -8.64 -58.20
N PRO A 392 33.41 -8.54 -57.26
CA PRO A 392 32.23 -7.70 -57.43
C PRO A 392 32.11 -6.55 -56.41
N SER A 393 31.35 -5.52 -56.74
CA SER A 393 30.88 -4.51 -55.77
C SER A 393 29.44 -4.11 -56.07
N HIS A 394 28.54 -4.42 -55.14
CA HIS A 394 27.15 -3.98 -55.12
C HIS A 394 27.02 -2.45 -54.96
N PRO A 395 25.97 -1.83 -55.52
CA PRO A 395 25.38 -0.61 -54.96
C PRO A 395 23.97 -0.86 -54.40
N HIS A 396 23.75 -0.39 -53.17
CA HIS A 396 22.44 -0.20 -52.53
C HIS A 396 21.68 0.99 -53.14
N PRO A 397 20.35 0.93 -53.28
CA PRO A 397 19.50 2.12 -53.39
C PRO A 397 18.96 2.61 -52.04
N GLN A 398 18.96 3.93 -51.88
CA GLN A 398 18.47 4.71 -50.74
C GLN A 398 16.94 4.70 -50.60
N ALA A 399 16.46 4.87 -49.36
CA ALA A 399 15.06 5.06 -48.99
C ALA A 399 14.61 6.54 -49.14
N PRO A 400 13.33 6.81 -49.47
CA PRO A 400 12.76 8.16 -49.43
C PRO A 400 12.09 8.49 -48.09
N TYR A 401 12.31 9.72 -47.61
CA TYR A 401 11.60 10.37 -46.51
C TYR A 401 10.19 10.82 -46.91
N TYR A 402 9.19 10.65 -46.02
CA TYR A 402 7.94 11.41 -46.07
C TYR A 402 7.37 11.75 -44.67
N ARG A 403 6.77 12.95 -44.61
CA ARG A 403 6.22 13.76 -43.50
C ARG A 403 5.02 13.16 -42.74
N PRO A 404 4.72 13.61 -41.50
CA PRO A 404 3.42 13.44 -40.86
C PRO A 404 2.44 14.61 -41.18
N PRO A 405 1.10 14.42 -41.08
CA PRO A 405 0.09 15.40 -41.49
C PRO A 405 -0.44 16.30 -40.35
N GLU A 406 -0.83 17.52 -40.74
CA GLU A 406 -1.57 18.52 -39.94
C GLU A 406 -3.06 18.15 -39.81
N GLN A 407 -3.67 18.48 -38.66
CA GLN A 407 -5.12 18.37 -38.44
C GLN A 407 -5.76 19.71 -38.05
N LEU A 408 -6.95 19.94 -38.61
CA LEU A 408 -7.71 21.18 -38.64
C LEU A 408 -8.36 21.60 -37.31
N SER A 409 -8.42 22.92 -37.10
CA SER A 409 -9.15 23.61 -36.04
C SER A 409 -10.66 23.74 -36.31
N ARG A 410 -11.46 23.74 -35.24
CA ARG A 410 -12.89 24.14 -35.20
C ARG A 410 -13.08 25.43 -34.36
N PRO A 411 -14.19 26.19 -34.55
CA PRO A 411 -14.32 27.55 -34.04
C PRO A 411 -15.10 27.64 -32.71
N GLY A 412 -14.77 28.62 -31.86
CA GLY A 412 -15.53 28.95 -30.65
C GLY A 412 -15.19 30.33 -30.06
N TYR A 413 -16.17 31.24 -30.16
CA TYR A 413 -16.54 32.40 -29.33
C TYR A 413 -15.50 33.28 -28.60
N SER A 414 -15.70 34.59 -28.78
CA SER A 414 -14.95 35.76 -28.28
C SER A 414 -15.66 36.51 -27.14
N ILE A 415 -14.98 36.83 -26.03
CA ILE A 415 -15.31 37.88 -25.01
C ILE A 415 -13.97 38.37 -24.33
N PRO A 416 -13.82 39.66 -23.89
CA PRO A 416 -12.54 40.42 -23.84
C PRO A 416 -11.79 40.49 -22.48
N PRO A 417 -10.57 41.09 -22.41
CA PRO A 417 -9.63 40.91 -21.30
C PRO A 417 -9.74 41.97 -20.18
N TYR A 418 -9.51 41.56 -18.93
CA TYR A 418 -9.33 42.43 -17.76
C TYR A 418 -8.07 42.07 -16.96
N GLY A 419 -7.20 43.07 -16.76
CA GLY A 419 -6.52 43.40 -15.50
C GLY A 419 -5.37 42.53 -14.94
N PRO A 420 -4.23 43.13 -14.51
CA PRO A 420 -3.19 42.42 -13.74
C PRO A 420 -3.50 42.39 -12.22
N PRO A 421 -3.05 41.38 -11.46
CA PRO A 421 -3.31 41.30 -10.02
C PRO A 421 -2.28 42.09 -9.16
N PRO A 422 -2.64 42.47 -7.92
CA PRO A 422 -1.86 43.36 -7.06
C PRO A 422 -0.78 42.66 -6.22
N PRO A 423 0.19 43.41 -5.65
CA PRO A 423 1.27 42.86 -4.83
C PRO A 423 0.88 42.74 -3.35
N TYR A 424 1.27 41.63 -2.72
CA TYR A 424 1.22 41.48 -1.25
C TYR A 424 2.63 41.63 -0.64
N HIS A 425 2.71 42.55 0.32
CA HIS A 425 3.79 42.69 1.29
C HIS A 425 3.66 41.65 2.41
N THR A 426 4.77 41.02 2.81
CA THR A 426 5.05 40.64 4.21
C THR A 426 6.57 40.50 4.46
N PRO A 427 7.06 40.71 5.69
CA PRO A 427 8.43 41.13 5.99
C PRO A 427 9.37 40.01 6.48
N HIS A 428 10.65 40.40 6.55
CA HIS A 428 11.87 39.67 6.92
C HIS A 428 11.83 38.64 8.07
N GLY A 429 12.67 37.60 7.91
CA GLY A 429 13.29 36.83 8.99
C GLY A 429 14.32 35.82 8.46
N GLN A 430 15.61 36.14 8.60
CA GLN A 430 16.76 35.31 8.19
C GLN A 430 17.04 34.18 9.19
N ALA A 431 17.34 32.97 8.70
CA ALA A 431 18.16 31.97 9.38
C ALA A 431 18.87 31.08 8.32
N PRO A 432 20.15 30.70 8.51
CA PRO A 432 20.92 29.98 7.49
C PRO A 432 20.70 28.45 7.55
N PRO A 433 20.67 27.73 6.41
CA PRO A 433 20.64 26.28 6.42
C PRO A 433 22.05 25.66 6.52
N GLN A 434 22.17 24.65 7.38
CA GLN A 434 23.32 23.74 7.52
C GLN A 434 23.41 22.78 6.32
N PRO A 435 24.61 22.44 5.80
CA PRO A 435 24.76 21.48 4.71
C PRO A 435 24.80 20.02 5.20
N TYR A 436 23.92 19.18 4.63
CA TYR A 436 24.02 17.72 4.71
C TYR A 436 25.01 17.17 3.64
N PRO A 437 25.74 16.08 3.91
CA PRO A 437 26.69 15.49 2.98
C PRO A 437 26.00 14.62 1.90
N PRO A 438 26.54 14.55 0.67
CA PRO A 438 25.94 13.80 -0.44
C PRO A 438 26.18 12.29 -0.36
N GLN A 439 25.11 11.50 -0.52
CA GLN A 439 25.18 10.05 -0.74
C GLN A 439 25.61 9.72 -2.19
N ALA A 440 26.46 8.71 -2.31
CA ALA A 440 27.01 8.21 -3.56
C ALA A 440 25.95 7.48 -4.44
N PRO A 441 26.09 7.52 -5.78
CA PRO A 441 25.15 6.85 -6.69
C PRO A 441 25.39 5.34 -6.73
N GLN A 442 24.33 4.57 -6.44
CA GLN A 442 24.29 3.12 -6.63
C GLN A 442 24.21 2.77 -8.12
N GLN A 443 25.07 1.87 -8.56
CA GLN A 443 25.16 1.38 -9.94
C GLN A 443 23.92 0.56 -10.34
N GLN A 444 23.43 0.82 -11.54
CA GLN A 444 22.50 -0.02 -12.28
C GLN A 444 23.16 -1.37 -12.63
N GLN A 445 22.47 -2.47 -12.35
CA GLN A 445 22.77 -3.79 -12.92
C GLN A 445 21.67 -4.17 -13.92
N PRO A 446 22.02 -4.75 -15.09
CA PRO A 446 21.09 -4.94 -16.19
C PRO A 446 20.26 -6.23 -16.10
N TYR A 447 19.11 -6.16 -16.75
CA TYR A 447 18.17 -7.22 -17.09
C TYR A 447 18.85 -8.55 -17.49
N SER A 448 18.34 -9.67 -16.97
CA SER A 448 18.60 -11.01 -17.50
C SER A 448 17.30 -11.79 -17.66
N SER A 449 17.27 -12.52 -18.76
CA SER A 449 16.15 -13.11 -19.47
C SER A 449 15.62 -14.41 -18.88
N TRP A 450 14.34 -14.64 -19.18
CA TRP A 450 13.56 -15.86 -18.99
C TRP A 450 14.24 -17.13 -19.56
N GLN A 451 14.31 -18.20 -18.76
CA GLN A 451 14.38 -19.57 -19.26
C GLN A 451 13.41 -20.50 -18.52
N GLN A 452 12.88 -21.42 -19.30
CA GLN A 452 11.77 -22.34 -19.03
C GLN A 452 12.08 -23.36 -17.93
N GLY A 453 11.06 -23.66 -17.11
CA GLY A 453 11.01 -24.86 -16.29
C GLY A 453 10.39 -26.04 -17.05
N SER A 454 11.02 -27.20 -16.94
CA SER A 454 10.37 -28.51 -17.16
C SER A 454 10.95 -29.54 -16.21
N TYR A 455 10.01 -30.29 -15.64
CA TYR A 455 10.08 -31.44 -14.73
C TYR A 455 11.30 -32.37 -14.84
N TYR A 456 11.88 -32.75 -13.69
CA TYR A 456 12.05 -34.15 -13.24
C TYR A 456 12.63 -34.21 -11.80
N ASP A 457 12.00 -35.01 -10.93
CA ASP A 457 12.55 -35.60 -9.69
C ASP A 457 12.58 -37.13 -9.94
N PRO A 458 13.61 -37.90 -9.51
CA PRO A 458 13.58 -38.45 -8.15
C PRO A 458 14.96 -38.68 -7.48
N GLN A 459 14.92 -38.73 -6.14
CA GLN A 459 15.85 -39.37 -5.18
C GLN A 459 17.17 -38.64 -4.82
N GLY A 460 17.29 -38.28 -3.53
CA GLY A 460 18.60 -38.05 -2.91
C GLY A 460 18.61 -37.32 -1.56
N GLN A 461 18.50 -38.10 -0.47
CA GLN A 461 19.17 -37.93 0.85
C GLN A 461 19.12 -36.58 1.59
N GLN A 462 18.49 -36.59 2.77
CA GLN A 462 18.63 -35.59 3.84
C GLN A 462 19.94 -35.76 4.62
N PRO A 463 20.47 -34.66 5.21
CA PRO A 463 21.15 -34.74 6.50
C PRO A 463 20.48 -33.87 7.58
N ARG A 464 20.19 -34.47 8.74
CA ARG A 464 19.81 -33.80 10.00
C ARG A 464 21.05 -33.51 10.86
N PRO A 465 21.04 -32.47 11.73
CA PRO A 465 21.98 -32.33 12.82
C PRO A 465 21.48 -33.02 14.12
N PRO A 466 22.37 -33.38 15.08
CA PRO A 466 22.03 -34.25 16.20
C PRO A 466 21.65 -33.46 17.47
N TYR A 467 20.63 -33.94 18.18
CA TYR A 467 20.41 -33.62 19.59
C TYR A 467 20.22 -34.90 20.41
N THR A 468 20.96 -34.96 21.50
CA THR A 468 21.03 -36.01 22.52
C THR A 468 19.82 -35.99 23.44
N ALA A 469 19.21 -37.16 23.68
CA ALA A 469 18.37 -37.43 24.85
C ALA A 469 19.24 -38.03 25.98
N PRO A 470 18.77 -38.02 27.24
CA PRO A 470 18.15 -39.25 27.73
C PRO A 470 16.91 -39.03 28.62
N ASN A 471 15.93 -39.91 28.47
CA ASN A 471 14.89 -40.23 29.45
C ASN A 471 15.15 -41.69 29.91
N PRO A 472 14.78 -42.13 31.13
CA PRO A 472 13.43 -42.69 31.27
C PRO A 472 12.84 -42.59 32.71
N TYR A 473 11.51 -42.61 32.86
CA TYR A 473 10.79 -43.45 33.85
C TYR A 473 9.25 -43.42 33.65
N LEU A 474 8.72 -44.60 33.25
CA LEU A 474 7.53 -45.34 33.71
C LEU A 474 6.20 -44.64 34.07
N HIS A 475 5.13 -45.06 33.37
CA HIS A 475 3.69 -45.01 33.73
C HIS A 475 3.34 -45.96 34.90
N PRO A 476 2.22 -45.76 35.65
CA PRO A 476 0.88 -46.24 35.25
C PRO A 476 -0.33 -45.32 35.62
N PRO A 477 -1.57 -45.58 35.08
CA PRO A 477 -2.75 -44.72 35.27
C PRO A 477 -3.84 -45.27 36.23
N GLN A 478 -4.75 -44.35 36.63
CA GLN A 478 -6.13 -44.49 37.20
C GLN A 478 -6.29 -44.71 38.73
N PRO A 479 -7.36 -44.15 39.38
CA PRO A 479 -8.80 -44.43 39.11
C PRO A 479 -9.84 -43.27 39.21
N GLN A 480 -11.02 -43.52 38.64
CA GLN A 480 -12.28 -42.72 38.72
C GLN A 480 -12.90 -42.68 40.14
N PRO A 481 -13.73 -41.66 40.46
CA PRO A 481 -14.73 -41.76 41.52
C PRO A 481 -16.20 -41.85 41.00
N PRO A 482 -17.13 -42.41 41.78
CA PRO A 482 -18.52 -42.62 41.40
C PRO A 482 -19.43 -41.48 41.87
N HIS A 483 -20.46 -41.15 41.09
CA HIS A 483 -21.63 -40.43 41.61
C HIS A 483 -22.95 -41.02 41.11
N GLN A 484 -23.77 -41.37 42.10
CA GLN A 484 -25.16 -41.80 42.01
C GLN A 484 -26.09 -40.62 41.70
N GLY A 485 -27.22 -40.92 41.06
CA GLY A 485 -28.53 -40.51 41.56
C GLY A 485 -29.25 -39.37 40.83
N SER A 486 -30.07 -39.73 39.84
CA SER A 486 -31.37 -39.08 39.67
C SER A 486 -32.33 -40.06 38.99
N GLY A 487 -33.37 -40.48 39.71
CA GLY A 487 -34.41 -41.37 39.21
C GLY A 487 -35.53 -40.60 38.51
N TYR A 488 -36.26 -41.27 37.63
CA TYR A 488 -37.67 -41.01 37.28
C TYR A 488 -38.23 -42.18 36.44
N TYR A 489 -39.54 -42.44 36.61
CA TYR A 489 -40.45 -43.38 35.91
C TYR A 489 -40.47 -44.85 36.37
N ARG A 490 -41.51 -45.32 37.09
CA ARG A 490 -42.95 -45.57 36.76
C ARG A 490 -43.16 -46.94 36.10
N HIS A 491 -43.49 -47.96 36.91
CA HIS A 491 -44.75 -48.74 36.87
C HIS A 491 -44.73 -49.87 37.90
#